data_AF-A0A9P7JXS9-F1
#
_entry.id   AF-A0A9P7JXS9-F1
#
_cell.length_a   1.000
_cell.length_b   1.000
_cell.length_c   1.000
_cell.angle_alpha   90.00
_cell.angle_beta   90.00
_cell.angle_gamma   90.00
#
_symmetry.space_group_name_H-M   'P 1'
#
loop_
_entity.id
_entity.type
_entity.pdbx_description
1 polymer ?
#
loop_
_entity_poly.entity_id
_entity_poly.type
_entity_poly.pdbx_seq_one_letter_code
_entity_poly.pdbx_strand_id
1 'polypeptide(L)'
;ITRSQHLFSIATGIDPRSLTLQNSDEFYLFMDMRAEFKWLSYQMTSKRWVLATEEYNRRLTQTAGRSVIQKNPQALLRALGDIE
;
A
#
# COMPACT_ATOMS: atom_id res chain seq x y z
N ILE A 1 6.48 14.90 7.69
CA ILE A 1 7.13 14.83 6.36
C ILE A 1 8.52 15.43 6.49
N THR A 2 9.57 14.76 5.99
CA THR A 2 10.93 15.32 5.99
C THR A 2 11.14 16.24 4.78
N ARG A 3 12.20 17.06 4.79
CA ARG A 3 12.54 17.93 3.63
C ARG A 3 12.73 17.12 2.35
N SER A 4 13.39 15.96 2.45
CA SER A 4 13.62 15.04 1.33
C SER A 4 12.31 14.46 0.81
N GLN A 5 11.38 14.06 1.70
CA GLN A 5 10.05 13.58 1.32
C GLN A 5 9.21 14.68 0.65
N HIS A 6 9.33 15.92 1.12
CA HIS A 6 8.66 17.07 0.50
C HIS A 6 9.19 17.35 -0.91
N LEU A 7 10.52 17.36 -1.10
CA LEU A 7 11.14 17.50 -2.41
C LEU A 7 10.74 16.34 -3.35
N PHE A 8 10.73 15.10 -2.85
CA PHE A 8 10.25 13.94 -3.60
C PHE A 8 8.80 14.12 -4.05
N SER A 9 7.92 14.59 -3.16
CA SER A 9 6.51 14.83 -3.46
C SER A 9 6.33 15.90 -4.55
N ILE A 10 7.10 16.99 -4.49
CA ILE A 10 7.07 18.05 -5.52
C ILE A 10 7.59 17.51 -6.85
N ALA A 11 8.69 16.76 -6.83
CA ALA A 11 9.35 16.30 -8.05
C ALA A 11 8.57 15.19 -8.78
N THR A 12 7.86 14.33 -8.05
CA THR A 12 7.20 13.13 -8.61
C THR A 12 5.68 13.23 -8.63
N GLY A 13 5.09 14.17 -7.88
CA GLY A 13 3.65 14.22 -7.64
C GLY A 13 3.11 13.11 -6.74
N ILE A 14 3.97 12.21 -6.23
CA ILE A 14 3.59 11.09 -5.39
C ILE A 14 3.67 11.51 -3.92
N ASP A 15 2.58 11.34 -3.17
CA ASP A 15 2.62 11.50 -1.70
C ASP A 15 3.50 10.39 -1.11
N PRO A 16 4.62 10.70 -0.41
CA PRO A 16 5.51 9.70 0.19
C PRO A 16 4.79 8.73 1.14
N ARG A 17 3.68 9.16 1.75
CA ARG A 17 2.85 8.37 2.66
C ARG A 17 2.06 7.28 1.95
N SER A 18 1.88 7.38 0.63
CA SER A 18 1.26 6.34 -0.20
C SER A 18 2.18 5.13 -0.41
N LEU A 19 3.49 5.28 -0.15
CA LEU A 19 4.51 4.25 -0.40
C LEU A 19 4.73 3.30 0.79
N THR A 20 4.04 3.52 1.91
CA THR A 20 4.16 2.70 3.12
C THR A 20 2.80 2.52 3.79
N LEU A 21 2.67 1.42 4.55
CA LEU A 21 1.59 1.25 5.50
C LEU A 21 1.93 2.04 6.78
N GLN A 22 1.03 2.90 7.25
CA GLN A 22 1.34 3.90 8.28
C GLN A 22 0.86 3.53 9.68
N ASN A 23 -0.16 2.70 9.78
CA ASN A 23 -0.82 2.39 11.05
C ASN A 23 -1.18 0.90 11.13
N SER A 24 -1.57 0.47 12.34
CA SER A 24 -1.93 -0.91 12.61
C SER A 24 -3.13 -1.38 11.79
N ASP A 25 -4.14 -0.52 11.56
CA ASP A 25 -5.34 -0.90 10.81
C ASP A 25 -5.04 -1.19 9.34
N GLU A 26 -4.20 -0.38 8.70
CA GLU A 26 -3.67 -0.62 7.36
C GLU A 26 -2.89 -1.94 7.30
N PHE A 27 -2.06 -2.20 8.32
CA PHE A 27 -1.29 -3.44 8.39
C PHE A 27 -2.19 -4.68 8.58
N TYR A 28 -3.19 -4.61 9.46
CA TYR A 28 -4.12 -5.73 9.66
C TYR A 28 -4.98 -5.98 8.43
N LEU A 29 -5.49 -4.94 7.77
CA LEU A 29 -6.19 -5.08 6.48
C LEU A 29 -5.29 -5.74 5.43
N PHE A 30 -4.01 -5.36 5.38
CA PHE A 30 -3.04 -6.00 4.50
C PHE A 30 -2.88 -7.48 4.81
N MET A 31 -2.76 -7.85 6.09
CA MET A 31 -2.61 -9.25 6.51
C MET A 31 -3.86 -10.09 6.20
N ASP A 32 -5.05 -9.53 6.43
CA ASP A 32 -6.33 -10.18 6.09
C ASP A 32 -6.43 -10.44 4.59
N MET A 33 -6.14 -9.42 3.77
CA MET A 33 -6.15 -9.55 2.31
C MET A 33 -5.06 -10.50 1.81
N ARG A 34 -3.86 -10.46 2.39
CA ARG A 34 -2.78 -11.39 2.06
C ARG A 34 -3.23 -12.83 2.31
N ALA A 35 -3.91 -13.10 3.41
CA ALA A 35 -4.43 -14.43 3.73
C ALA A 35 -5.55 -14.84 2.77
N GLU A 36 -6.49 -13.94 2.49
CA GLU A 36 -7.63 -14.16 1.59
C GLU A 36 -7.18 -14.48 0.14
N PHE A 37 -6.30 -13.64 -0.40
CA PHE A 37 -5.82 -13.73 -1.78
C PHE A 37 -4.53 -14.55 -1.92
N LYS A 38 -4.01 -15.08 -0.82
CA LYS A 38 -2.79 -15.90 -0.76
C LYS A 38 -1.61 -15.23 -1.45
N TRP A 39 -1.35 -13.96 -1.14
CA TRP A 39 -0.24 -13.23 -1.75
C TRP A 39 1.10 -13.82 -1.29
N LEU A 40 1.92 -14.19 -2.27
CA LEU A 40 3.27 -14.71 -2.11
C LEU A 40 4.19 -14.03 -3.13
N SER A 41 5.40 -13.62 -2.74
CA SER A 41 6.27 -12.79 -3.59
C SER A 41 6.50 -13.37 -4.98
N TYR A 42 6.79 -14.67 -5.07
CA TYR A 42 7.06 -15.35 -6.33
C TYR A 42 5.84 -15.50 -7.26
N GLN A 43 4.61 -15.27 -6.76
CA GLN A 43 3.38 -15.32 -7.56
C GLN A 43 2.87 -13.92 -7.93
N MET A 44 3.42 -12.86 -7.34
CA MET A 44 2.91 -11.49 -7.46
C MET A 44 3.73 -10.69 -8.47
N THR A 45 3.30 -10.72 -9.73
CA THR A 45 3.87 -9.88 -10.80
C THR A 45 3.47 -8.41 -10.60
N SER A 46 4.19 -7.48 -11.24
CA SER A 46 3.89 -6.04 -11.15
C SER A 46 2.44 -5.70 -11.51
N LYS A 47 1.85 -6.39 -12.51
CA LYS A 47 0.44 -6.22 -12.88
C LYS A 47 -0.52 -6.69 -11.79
N ARG A 48 -0.21 -7.82 -11.13
CA ARG A 48 -1.01 -8.33 -10.00
C ARG A 48 -0.97 -7.39 -8.81
N TRP A 49 0.17 -6.75 -8.57
CA TRP A 49 0.29 -5.72 -7.52
C TRP A 49 -0.58 -4.50 -7.77
N VAL A 50 -0.74 -4.07 -9.02
CA VAL A 50 -1.67 -2.98 -9.35
C VAL A 50 -3.11 -3.36 -8.95
N LEU A 51 -3.59 -4.52 -9.40
CA LEU A 51 -4.95 -4.99 -9.09
C LEU A 51 -5.17 -5.21 -7.58
N ALA A 52 -4.19 -5.80 -6.90
CA ALA A 52 -4.22 -5.99 -5.45
C ALA A 52 -4.30 -4.66 -4.70
N THR A 53 -3.60 -3.63 -5.19
CA THR A 53 -3.58 -2.30 -4.58
C THR A 53 -4.88 -1.54 -4.82
N GLU A 54 -5.48 -1.68 -6.00
CA GLU A 54 -6.81 -1.12 -6.29
C GLU A 54 -7.86 -1.68 -5.31
N GLU A 55 -7.88 -3.01 -5.12
CA GLU A 55 -8.78 -3.66 -4.18
C GLU A 55 -8.47 -3.28 -2.72
N TYR A 56 -7.20 -3.18 -2.36
CA TYR A 56 -6.77 -2.73 -1.03
C TYR A 56 -7.25 -1.31 -0.75
N ASN A 57 -7.04 -0.38 -1.68
CA ASN A 57 -7.49 1.01 -1.55
C ASN A 57 -9.01 1.12 -1.48
N ARG A 58 -9.73 0.28 -2.22
CA ARG A 58 -11.19 0.20 -2.16
C ARG A 58 -11.65 -0.17 -0.75
N ARG A 59 -11.08 -1.22 -0.16
CA ARG A 59 -11.41 -1.67 1.21
C ARG A 59 -10.96 -0.65 2.26
N LEU A 60 -9.77 -0.08 2.11
CA LEU A 60 -9.24 0.94 3.02
C LEU A 60 -10.17 2.17 3.10
N THR A 61 -10.68 2.62 1.95
CA THR A 61 -11.64 3.73 1.89
C THR A 61 -12.99 3.38 2.52
N GLN A 62 -13.39 2.11 2.48
CA GLN A 62 -14.63 1.64 3.13
C GLN A 62 -14.50 1.59 4.65
N THR A 63 -13.35 1.14 5.17
CA THR A 63 -13.12 0.98 6.60
C THR A 63 -12.81 2.31 7.30
N ALA A 64 -11.93 3.13 6.72
CA ALA A 64 -11.43 4.35 7.34
C ALA A 64 -11.98 5.66 6.73
N GLY A 65 -12.88 5.55 5.74
CA GLY A 65 -13.57 6.68 5.12
C GLY A 65 -12.84 7.33 3.95
N ARG A 66 -13.42 8.41 3.41
CA ARG A 66 -12.97 9.05 2.15
C ARG A 66 -11.67 9.86 2.27
N SER A 67 -11.21 10.19 3.47
CA SER A 67 -10.02 11.02 3.68
C SER A 67 -8.71 10.24 3.74
N VAL A 68 -8.73 8.94 3.44
CA VAL A 68 -7.55 8.08 3.53
C VAL A 68 -6.68 8.20 2.28
N ILE A 69 -5.37 8.18 2.50
CA ILE A 69 -4.38 8.24 1.42
C ILE A 69 -4.34 6.89 0.73
N GLN A 70 -4.69 6.87 -0.54
CA GLN A 70 -4.58 5.69 -1.38
C GLN A 70 -3.11 5.26 -1.50
N LYS A 71 -2.88 3.96 -1.38
CA LYS A 71 -1.58 3.35 -1.45
C LYS A 71 -1.15 3.09 -2.87
N ASN A 72 0.16 3.17 -3.07
CA ASN A 72 0.83 2.78 -4.29
C ASN A 72 1.19 1.28 -4.23
N PRO A 73 1.28 0.56 -5.37
CA PRO A 73 1.71 -0.84 -5.38
C PRO A 73 3.02 -1.11 -4.65
N GLN A 74 3.93 -0.14 -4.64
CA GLN A 74 5.18 -0.24 -3.88
C GLN A 74 4.96 -0.48 -2.38
N ALA A 75 3.87 0.03 -1.79
CA ALA A 75 3.58 -0.12 -0.37
C ALA A 75 3.30 -1.57 0.01
N LEU A 76 2.45 -2.25 -0.77
CA LEU A 76 2.10 -3.64 -0.51
C LEU A 76 3.27 -4.59 -0.82
N LEU A 77 4.02 -4.29 -1.88
CA LEU A 77 5.22 -5.05 -2.24
C LEU A 77 6.27 -4.98 -1.13
N ARG A 78 6.54 -3.78 -0.59
CA ARG A 78 7.46 -3.60 0.53
C ARG A 78 6.96 -4.31 1.78
N ALA A 79 5.68 -4.12 2.12
CA ALA A 79 5.08 -4.78 3.28
C ALA A 79 5.16 -6.31 3.19
N LEU A 80 5.01 -6.89 1.99
CA LEU A 80 5.20 -8.33 1.78
C LEU A 80 6.67 -8.73 1.95
N GLY A 81 7.61 -7.95 1.39
CA GLY A 81 9.04 -8.22 1.52
C GLY A 81 9.58 -8.07 2.95
N ASP A 82 8.93 -7.28 3.80
CA ASP A 82 9.32 -7.13 5.21
C ASP A 82 8.86 -8.33 6.09
N ILE A 83 7.90 -9.13 5.63
CA ILE A 83 7.33 -10.26 6.39
C ILE A 83 7.71 -11.65 5.85
N GLU A 84 8.27 -11.75 4.65
CA GLU A 84 8.80 -12.98 4.05
C GLU A 84 10.32 -13.09 4.26
#